data_AF-A0A7S4E262-F1
#
_entry.id   AF-A0A7S4E262-F1
#
_cell.length_a   1.000
_cell.length_b   1.000
_cell.length_c   1.000
_cell.angle_alpha   90.00
_cell.angle_beta   90.00
_cell.angle_gamma   90.00
#
_symmetry.space_group_name_H-M   'P 1'
#
loop_
_entity.id
_entity.type
_entity.pdbx_description
1 polymer ?
#
loop_
_entity_poly.entity_id
_entity_poly.type
_entity_poly.pdbx_seq_one_letter_code
_entity_poly.pdbx_strand_id
1 'polypeptide(L)'
;MDAIFGSSHQQPKPGAEAAAGDEQDVPASEYARLERFVVAWLVGNNAIFTLAALSKGSLRTHASHLEIMVFSISMSLCLLYAFGTMNSSAVGRRAILIWFIFWLYQGVFSVVYSLSDGNTILATFMYFLWNVFVAATFAWLIAVIRSELRALGSLDTVTTRITGRLTEIIGLQAALSLIAVSQGIGPDEFFRLAATYLFQLSLIMAWLFSLGVFDVGGIDPHLAVTKLSLSLVEGAALFFTGVLVLAGFGAYFLSERSQPDRRAIVRLFYITTVSITGAYCCTARVVW
;
A
#
# COMPACT_ATOMS: atom_id res chain seq x y z
N MET A 1 32.57 -27.94 3.02
CA MET A 1 31.95 -26.77 3.66
C MET A 1 30.48 -26.64 3.22
N ASP A 2 29.80 -27.78 2.97
CA ASP A 2 28.48 -27.83 2.33
C ASP A 2 27.39 -28.39 3.27
N ALA A 3 27.61 -28.32 4.58
CA ALA A 3 26.71 -28.89 5.59
C ALA A 3 26.01 -27.82 6.46
N ILE A 4 26.07 -26.53 6.09
CA ILE A 4 25.50 -25.42 6.88
C ILE A 4 24.25 -24.80 6.22
N PHE A 5 23.89 -25.20 5.01
CA PHE A 5 22.62 -24.82 4.40
C PHE A 5 21.65 -25.99 4.51
N GLY A 6 20.92 -26.00 5.62
CA GLY A 6 19.87 -26.96 5.90
C GLY A 6 18.91 -27.09 4.71
N SER A 7 18.55 -28.34 4.42
CA SER A 7 17.50 -28.70 3.49
C SER A 7 16.27 -27.82 3.77
N SER A 8 15.86 -27.05 2.77
CA SER A 8 14.59 -26.35 2.76
C SER A 8 13.48 -27.38 2.99
N HIS A 9 12.93 -27.41 4.20
CA HIS A 9 11.58 -27.91 4.43
C HIS A 9 10.61 -26.95 3.72
N GLN A 10 10.57 -27.00 2.38
CA GLN A 10 9.34 -26.65 1.69
C GLN A 10 8.33 -27.69 2.13
N GLN A 11 7.39 -27.30 2.99
CA GLN A 11 6.15 -28.04 3.09
C GLN A 11 5.64 -28.24 1.65
N PRO A 12 5.27 -29.47 1.26
CA PRO A 12 4.64 -29.68 -0.03
C PRO A 12 3.43 -28.75 -0.08
N LYS A 13 3.39 -27.84 -1.08
CA LYS A 13 2.17 -27.07 -1.38
C LYS A 13 1.04 -28.10 -1.46
N PRO A 14 0.00 -28.02 -0.61
CA PRO A 14 -1.13 -28.93 -0.68
C PRO A 14 -1.66 -28.95 -2.13
N GLY A 15 -1.86 -30.15 -2.66
CA GLY A 15 -1.87 -30.45 -4.08
C GLY A 15 -2.67 -29.49 -4.98
N ALA A 16 -2.03 -29.10 -6.08
CA ALA A 16 -2.63 -28.42 -7.22
C ALA A 16 -3.72 -29.25 -7.96
N GLU A 17 -4.03 -30.45 -7.49
CA GLU A 17 -5.04 -31.34 -8.09
C GLU A 17 -6.45 -31.22 -7.46
N ALA A 18 -6.63 -30.42 -6.39
CA ALA A 18 -7.92 -30.35 -5.69
C ALA A 18 -8.85 -29.19 -6.11
N ALA A 19 -8.42 -28.29 -7.02
CA ALA A 19 -9.20 -27.12 -7.43
C ALA A 19 -9.58 -27.09 -8.92
N ALA A 20 -9.64 -28.26 -9.58
CA ALA A 20 -10.22 -28.40 -10.92
C ALA A 20 -11.77 -28.50 -10.89
N GLY A 21 -12.40 -27.87 -9.90
CA GLY A 21 -13.78 -27.43 -10.08
C GLY A 21 -13.70 -26.17 -10.93
N ASP A 22 -14.44 -26.12 -12.05
CA ASP A 22 -14.66 -24.90 -12.82
C ASP A 22 -15.25 -23.82 -11.90
N GLU A 23 -14.41 -23.11 -11.13
CA GLU A 23 -14.80 -21.88 -10.46
C GLU A 23 -15.13 -20.89 -11.56
N GLN A 24 -16.41 -20.80 -11.86
CA GLN A 24 -16.94 -19.96 -12.90
C GLN A 24 -16.58 -18.50 -12.58
N ASP A 25 -15.68 -17.93 -13.38
CA ASP A 25 -15.19 -16.57 -13.18
C ASP A 25 -16.36 -15.59 -13.21
N VAL A 26 -16.51 -14.80 -12.14
CA VAL A 26 -17.67 -13.91 -12.00
C VAL A 26 -17.64 -12.83 -13.08
N PRO A 27 -18.76 -12.55 -13.77
CA PRO A 27 -18.82 -11.52 -14.80
C PRO A 27 -18.40 -10.14 -14.27
N ALA A 28 -17.62 -9.40 -15.06
CA ALA A 28 -17.15 -8.07 -14.68
C ALA A 28 -18.29 -7.05 -14.42
N SER A 29 -19.48 -7.29 -14.99
CA SER A 29 -20.67 -6.46 -14.79
C SER A 29 -21.11 -6.38 -13.32
N GLU A 30 -20.88 -7.43 -12.54
CA GLU A 30 -21.21 -7.47 -11.10
C GLU A 30 -20.41 -6.42 -10.31
N TYR A 31 -19.21 -6.06 -10.79
CA TYR A 31 -18.30 -5.12 -10.14
C TYR A 31 -18.35 -3.71 -10.73
N ALA A 32 -19.23 -3.44 -11.69
CA ALA A 32 -19.28 -2.16 -12.41
C ALA A 32 -19.56 -0.96 -11.50
N ARG A 33 -20.28 -1.16 -10.38
CA ARG A 33 -20.52 -0.09 -9.39
C ARG A 33 -19.26 0.24 -8.60
N LEU A 34 -18.54 -0.78 -8.12
CA LEU A 34 -17.29 -0.62 -7.38
C LEU A 34 -16.22 0.01 -8.27
N GLU A 35 -16.07 -0.49 -9.50
CA GLU A 35 -15.13 0.06 -10.50
C GLU A 35 -15.38 1.56 -10.73
N ARG A 36 -16.63 1.94 -10.99
CA ARG A 36 -17.00 3.35 -11.21
C ARG A 36 -16.71 4.23 -9.98
N PHE A 37 -17.01 3.73 -8.78
CA PHE A 37 -16.73 4.45 -7.55
C PHE A 37 -15.22 4.68 -7.36
N VAL A 38 -14.41 3.62 -7.52
CA VAL A 38 -12.95 3.69 -7.37
C VAL A 38 -12.36 4.63 -8.42
N VAL A 39 -12.73 4.49 -9.70
CA VAL A 39 -12.25 5.38 -10.76
C VAL A 39 -12.63 6.83 -10.49
N ALA A 40 -13.89 7.11 -10.10
CA ALA A 40 -14.33 8.47 -9.78
C ALA A 40 -13.52 9.07 -8.62
N TRP A 41 -13.26 8.29 -7.57
CA TRP A 41 -12.42 8.71 -6.44
C TRP A 41 -10.99 9.05 -6.88
N LEU A 42 -10.36 8.17 -7.66
CA LEU A 42 -8.98 8.37 -8.13
C LEU A 42 -8.86 9.57 -9.06
N VAL A 43 -9.85 9.80 -9.93
CA VAL A 43 -9.92 11.02 -10.76
C VAL A 43 -10.04 12.26 -9.89
N GLY A 44 -10.89 12.23 -8.85
CA GLY A 44 -11.00 13.33 -7.88
C GLY A 44 -9.68 13.62 -7.18
N ASN A 45 -9.00 12.59 -6.68
CA ASN A 45 -7.67 12.76 -6.06
C ASN A 45 -6.64 13.34 -7.04
N ASN A 46 -6.55 12.78 -8.24
CA ASN A 46 -5.65 13.27 -9.29
C ASN A 46 -5.94 14.72 -9.69
N ALA A 47 -7.20 15.15 -9.67
CA ALA A 47 -7.57 16.55 -9.89
C ALA A 47 -7.07 17.46 -8.75
N ILE A 48 -7.16 17.02 -7.49
CA ILE A 48 -6.60 17.75 -6.34
C ILE A 48 -5.07 17.86 -6.48
N PHE A 49 -4.39 16.78 -6.85
CA PHE A 49 -2.94 16.80 -7.04
C PHE A 49 -2.52 17.71 -8.20
N THR A 50 -3.25 17.69 -9.31
CA THR A 50 -3.04 18.62 -10.42
C THR A 50 -3.21 20.07 -9.98
N LEU A 51 -4.27 20.35 -9.20
CA LEU A 51 -4.48 21.67 -8.64
C LEU A 51 -3.29 22.07 -7.77
N ALA A 52 -2.76 21.17 -6.94
CA ALA A 52 -1.57 21.43 -6.14
C ALA A 52 -0.32 21.71 -7.01
N ALA A 53 -0.11 20.93 -8.07
CA ALA A 53 1.05 21.06 -8.95
C ALA A 53 1.05 22.35 -9.79
N LEU A 54 -0.13 22.80 -10.24
CA LEU A 54 -0.28 23.95 -11.15
C LEU A 54 -0.61 25.27 -10.44
N SER A 55 -1.10 25.23 -9.20
CA SER A 55 -1.45 26.44 -8.44
C SER A 55 -0.23 27.14 -7.85
N LYS A 56 -0.45 28.35 -7.34
CA LYS A 56 0.56 29.16 -6.62
C LYS A 56 0.01 29.62 -5.26
N GLY A 57 0.93 30.03 -4.38
CA GLY A 57 0.61 30.63 -3.09
C GLY A 57 -0.20 29.69 -2.18
N SER A 58 -1.16 30.23 -1.45
CA SER A 58 -1.94 29.49 -0.46
C SER A 58 -2.73 28.34 -1.07
N LEU A 59 -3.32 28.51 -2.25
CA LEU A 59 -4.14 27.47 -2.90
C LEU A 59 -3.34 26.18 -3.14
N ARG A 60 -2.09 26.31 -3.58
CA ARG A 60 -1.16 25.18 -3.76
C ARG A 60 -0.97 24.40 -2.46
N THR A 61 -0.68 25.10 -1.38
CA THR A 61 -0.47 24.49 -0.06
C THR A 61 -1.72 23.74 0.41
N HIS A 62 -2.89 24.35 0.28
CA HIS A 62 -4.15 23.70 0.70
C HIS A 62 -4.46 22.46 -0.14
N ALA A 63 -4.28 22.54 -1.47
CA ALA A 63 -4.50 21.41 -2.36
C ALA A 63 -3.51 20.27 -2.07
N SER A 64 -2.23 20.57 -1.83
CA SER A 64 -1.22 19.56 -1.46
C SER A 64 -1.56 18.89 -0.12
N HIS A 65 -2.03 19.66 0.86
CA HIS A 65 -2.43 19.11 2.16
C HIS A 65 -3.64 18.19 2.06
N LEU A 66 -4.64 18.58 1.24
CA LEU A 66 -5.80 17.73 0.97
C LEU A 66 -5.38 16.45 0.24
N GLU A 67 -4.51 16.56 -0.77
CA GLU A 67 -3.98 15.44 -1.52
C GLU A 67 -3.31 14.41 -0.59
N ILE A 68 -2.39 14.86 0.27
CA ILE A 68 -1.68 14.01 1.23
C ILE A 68 -2.66 13.24 2.15
N MET A 69 -3.81 13.85 2.48
CA MET A 69 -4.84 13.23 3.33
C MET A 69 -5.73 12.23 2.59
N VAL A 70 -5.94 12.38 1.29
CA VAL A 70 -6.79 11.46 0.51
C VAL A 70 -5.97 10.39 -0.25
N PHE A 71 -4.66 10.57 -0.33
CA PHE A 71 -3.77 9.67 -1.05
C PHE A 71 -3.77 8.24 -0.50
N SER A 72 -3.62 8.07 0.82
CA SER A 72 -3.60 6.75 1.46
C SER A 72 -4.93 6.00 1.28
N ILE A 73 -6.05 6.72 1.31
CA ILE A 73 -7.39 6.17 1.04
C ILE A 73 -7.46 5.68 -0.41
N SER A 74 -6.90 6.44 -1.35
CA SER A 74 -6.86 6.08 -2.78
C SER A 74 -6.09 4.78 -3.00
N MET A 75 -4.96 4.57 -2.31
CA MET A 75 -4.25 3.30 -2.36
C MET A 75 -5.08 2.14 -1.81
N SER A 76 -5.69 2.33 -0.64
CA SER A 76 -6.52 1.30 -0.01
C SER A 76 -7.73 0.93 -0.88
N LEU A 77 -8.33 1.91 -1.59
CA LEU A 77 -9.40 1.66 -2.55
C LEU A 77 -8.93 0.85 -3.77
N CYS A 78 -7.72 1.13 -4.28
CA CYS A 78 -7.15 0.31 -5.35
C CYS A 78 -6.93 -1.14 -4.89
N LEU A 79 -6.42 -1.33 -3.67
CA LEU A 79 -6.24 -2.66 -3.08
C LEU A 79 -7.58 -3.35 -2.80
N LEU A 80 -8.59 -2.61 -2.33
CA LEU A 80 -9.95 -3.13 -2.16
C LEU A 80 -10.54 -3.58 -3.49
N TYR A 81 -10.34 -2.82 -4.56
CA TYR A 81 -10.78 -3.24 -5.89
C TYR A 81 -10.01 -4.46 -6.39
N ALA A 82 -8.69 -4.51 -6.15
CA ALA A 82 -7.86 -5.64 -6.57
C ALA A 82 -8.12 -6.91 -5.76
N PHE A 83 -8.40 -6.85 -4.46
CA PHE A 83 -8.61 -8.05 -3.64
C PHE A 83 -10.09 -8.36 -3.38
N GLY A 84 -10.98 -7.37 -3.45
CA GLY A 84 -12.43 -7.58 -3.31
C GLY A 84 -13.12 -8.15 -4.54
N THR A 85 -12.38 -8.31 -5.63
CA THR A 85 -12.89 -8.85 -6.90
C THR A 85 -12.13 -10.13 -7.26
N MET A 86 -11.58 -10.83 -6.27
CA MET A 86 -10.68 -11.98 -6.45
C MET A 86 -11.29 -13.11 -7.28
N ASN A 87 -12.61 -13.24 -7.31
CA ASN A 87 -13.37 -14.19 -8.11
C ASN A 87 -13.60 -13.77 -9.59
N SER A 88 -13.07 -12.63 -10.05
CA SER A 88 -13.19 -12.16 -11.46
C SER A 88 -11.84 -11.78 -12.08
N SER A 89 -11.29 -12.63 -12.97
CA SER A 89 -9.98 -12.45 -13.60
C SER A 89 -9.92 -11.19 -14.47
N ALA A 90 -11.01 -10.90 -15.18
CA ALA A 90 -11.13 -9.71 -16.01
C ALA A 90 -11.05 -8.42 -15.18
N VAL A 91 -11.73 -8.38 -14.04
CA VAL A 91 -11.71 -7.24 -13.11
C VAL A 91 -10.35 -7.13 -12.44
N GLY A 92 -9.72 -8.25 -12.10
CA GLY A 92 -8.34 -8.27 -11.60
C GLY A 92 -7.36 -7.57 -12.53
N ARG A 93 -7.38 -7.87 -13.84
CA ARG A 93 -6.52 -7.18 -14.84
C ARG A 93 -6.78 -5.67 -14.89
N ARG A 94 -8.05 -5.25 -14.82
CA ARG A 94 -8.41 -3.82 -14.77
C ARG A 94 -7.92 -3.15 -13.50
N ALA A 95 -8.01 -3.81 -12.35
CA ALA A 95 -7.53 -3.26 -11.08
C ALA A 95 -6.02 -2.98 -11.11
N ILE A 96 -5.22 -3.89 -11.68
CA ILE A 96 -3.78 -3.68 -11.88
C ILE A 96 -3.51 -2.51 -12.84
N LEU A 97 -4.27 -2.41 -13.94
CA LEU A 97 -4.15 -1.30 -14.88
C LEU A 97 -4.50 0.05 -14.22
N ILE A 98 -5.57 0.09 -13.42
CA ILE A 98 -5.98 1.29 -12.68
C ILE A 98 -4.89 1.71 -11.68
N TRP A 99 -4.32 0.76 -10.91
CA TRP A 99 -3.18 1.02 -10.03
C TRP A 99 -2.02 1.66 -10.80
N PHE A 100 -1.63 1.02 -11.91
CA PHE A 100 -0.52 1.48 -12.73
C PHE A 100 -0.74 2.89 -13.29
N ILE A 101 -1.92 3.16 -13.87
CA ILE A 101 -2.26 4.47 -14.43
C ILE A 101 -2.31 5.54 -13.34
N PHE A 102 -2.91 5.23 -12.19
CA PHE A 102 -2.97 6.15 -11.05
C PHE A 102 -1.56 6.56 -10.62
N TRP A 103 -0.66 5.60 -10.40
CA TRP A 103 0.71 5.90 -9.98
C TRP A 103 1.57 6.56 -11.07
N LEU A 104 1.37 6.20 -12.34
CA LEU A 104 2.07 6.87 -13.43
C LEU A 104 1.66 8.35 -13.51
N TYR A 105 0.38 8.64 -13.33
CA TYR A 105 -0.12 10.01 -13.24
C TYR A 105 0.52 10.77 -12.07
N GLN A 106 0.56 10.16 -10.89
CA GLN A 106 1.23 10.71 -9.71
C GLN A 106 2.72 10.98 -9.99
N GLY A 107 3.39 10.08 -10.69
CA GLY A 107 4.77 10.28 -11.15
C GLY A 107 4.91 11.53 -12.02
N VAL A 108 4.09 11.68 -13.06
CA VAL A 108 4.15 12.83 -13.97
C VAL A 108 3.88 14.15 -13.24
N PHE A 109 2.83 14.21 -12.43
CA PHE A 109 2.47 15.45 -11.73
C PHE A 109 3.40 15.75 -10.54
N SER A 110 4.07 14.75 -9.96
CA SER A 110 5.13 14.96 -8.97
C SER A 110 6.33 15.68 -9.58
N VAL A 111 6.64 15.44 -10.85
CA VAL A 111 7.68 16.18 -11.57
C VAL A 111 7.30 17.65 -11.70
N VAL A 112 6.08 17.91 -12.17
CA VAL A 112 5.55 19.29 -12.33
C VAL A 112 5.53 20.02 -10.99
N TYR A 113 5.01 19.38 -9.94
CA TYR A 113 5.00 19.91 -8.57
C TYR A 113 6.43 20.18 -8.07
N SER A 114 7.33 19.21 -8.21
CA SER A 114 8.69 19.31 -7.69
C SER A 114 9.48 20.44 -8.34
N LEU A 115 9.37 20.59 -9.67
CA LEU A 115 10.00 21.69 -10.42
C LEU A 115 9.40 23.04 -10.04
N SER A 116 8.09 23.12 -9.84
CA SER A 116 7.45 24.38 -9.45
C SER A 116 7.77 24.79 -8.00
N ASP A 117 8.24 23.86 -7.16
CA ASP A 117 8.77 24.13 -5.81
C ASP A 117 10.26 24.49 -5.81
N GLY A 118 10.90 24.55 -6.98
CA GLY A 118 12.32 24.88 -7.11
C GLY A 118 13.26 23.78 -6.61
N ASN A 119 12.79 22.53 -6.55
CA ASN A 119 13.66 21.39 -6.24
C ASN A 119 14.72 21.18 -7.32
N THR A 120 15.80 20.50 -6.96
CA THR A 120 16.84 20.12 -7.91
C THR A 120 16.30 19.07 -8.91
N ILE A 121 16.85 19.06 -10.12
CA ILE A 121 16.51 18.06 -11.15
C ILE A 121 16.68 16.63 -10.62
N LEU A 122 17.74 16.40 -9.82
CA LEU A 122 17.98 15.10 -9.20
C LEU A 122 16.83 14.70 -8.25
N ALA A 123 16.39 15.61 -7.37
CA ALA A 123 15.29 15.33 -6.46
C ALA A 123 13.98 15.07 -7.22
N THR A 124 13.67 15.89 -8.22
CA THR A 124 12.52 15.71 -9.12
C THR A 124 12.56 14.34 -9.81
N PHE A 125 13.70 13.94 -10.34
CA PHE A 125 13.87 12.65 -10.98
C PHE A 125 13.70 11.48 -10.00
N MET A 126 14.19 11.61 -8.76
CA MET A 126 13.99 10.59 -7.72
C MET A 126 12.51 10.44 -7.33
N TYR A 127 11.74 11.54 -7.25
CA TYR A 127 10.29 11.46 -7.03
C TYR A 127 9.58 10.73 -8.17
N PHE A 128 9.94 11.02 -9.42
CA PHE A 128 9.40 10.30 -10.57
C PHE A 128 9.72 8.80 -10.50
N LEU A 129 10.99 8.46 -10.28
CA LEU A 129 11.43 7.08 -10.17
C LEU A 129 10.74 6.33 -9.03
N TRP A 130 10.53 6.98 -7.89
CA TRP A 130 9.78 6.39 -6.78
C TRP A 130 8.34 6.02 -7.20
N ASN A 131 7.63 6.93 -7.85
CA ASN A 131 6.26 6.67 -8.33
C ASN A 131 6.24 5.56 -9.39
N VAL A 132 7.20 5.55 -10.33
CA VAL A 132 7.31 4.48 -11.35
C VAL A 132 7.65 3.14 -10.71
N PHE A 133 8.54 3.13 -9.72
CA PHE A 133 8.83 1.96 -8.91
C PHE A 133 7.54 1.44 -8.29
N VAL A 134 6.80 2.26 -7.54
CA VAL A 134 5.56 1.81 -6.90
C VAL A 134 4.50 1.37 -7.92
N ALA A 135 4.38 2.06 -9.05
CA ALA A 135 3.48 1.67 -10.14
C ALA A 135 3.75 0.25 -10.62
N ALA A 136 5.01 -0.10 -10.90
CA ALA A 136 5.39 -1.37 -11.49
C ALA A 136 5.51 -2.49 -10.46
N THR A 137 6.24 -2.24 -9.37
CA THR A 137 6.61 -3.29 -8.41
C THR A 137 5.43 -3.73 -7.57
N PHE A 138 4.59 -2.80 -7.12
CA PHE A 138 3.39 -3.16 -6.37
C PHE A 138 2.28 -3.68 -7.26
N ALA A 139 2.14 -3.19 -8.52
CA ALA A 139 1.25 -3.84 -9.49
C ALA A 139 1.57 -5.32 -9.65
N TRP A 140 2.85 -5.65 -9.83
CA TRP A 140 3.31 -7.03 -9.91
C TRP A 140 3.01 -7.80 -8.61
N LEU A 141 3.36 -7.24 -7.45
CA LEU A 141 3.13 -7.92 -6.16
C LEU A 141 1.65 -8.20 -5.91
N ILE A 142 0.79 -7.21 -6.14
CA ILE A 142 -0.67 -7.35 -6.03
C ILE A 142 -1.17 -8.45 -6.96
N ALA A 143 -0.68 -8.47 -8.21
CA ALA A 143 -1.06 -9.50 -9.18
C ALA A 143 -0.65 -10.91 -8.73
N VAL A 144 0.58 -11.07 -8.21
CA VAL A 144 1.08 -12.36 -7.70
C VAL A 144 0.29 -12.81 -6.48
N ILE A 145 0.17 -11.97 -5.45
CA ILE A 145 -0.60 -12.28 -4.23
C ILE A 145 -2.02 -12.69 -4.60
N ARG A 146 -2.66 -11.91 -5.48
CA ARG A 146 -4.02 -12.21 -5.95
C ARG A 146 -4.10 -13.57 -6.65
N SER A 147 -3.14 -13.88 -7.52
CA SER A 147 -3.10 -15.15 -8.25
C SER A 147 -2.95 -16.33 -7.30
N GLU A 148 -2.02 -16.25 -6.35
CA GLU A 148 -1.81 -17.30 -5.35
C GLU A 148 -3.04 -17.47 -4.44
N LEU A 149 -3.65 -16.38 -3.97
CA LEU A 149 -4.88 -16.44 -3.16
C LEU A 149 -6.04 -17.10 -3.91
N ARG A 150 -6.16 -16.89 -5.23
CA ARG A 150 -7.13 -17.63 -6.07
C ARG A 150 -6.81 -19.11 -6.15
N ALA A 151 -5.53 -19.45 -6.34
CA ALA A 151 -5.10 -20.85 -6.44
C ALA A 151 -5.34 -21.66 -5.16
N LEU A 152 -5.40 -20.99 -3.99
CA LEU A 152 -5.72 -21.63 -2.71
C LEU A 152 -7.20 -22.04 -2.54
N GLY A 153 -8.09 -21.71 -3.49
CA GLY A 153 -9.44 -22.29 -3.58
C GLY A 153 -10.43 -21.97 -2.45
N SER A 154 -10.11 -21.02 -1.56
CA SER A 154 -10.98 -20.59 -0.44
C SER A 154 -11.47 -19.15 -0.60
N LEU A 155 -11.85 -18.82 -1.84
CA LEU A 155 -12.07 -17.45 -2.27
C LEU A 155 -13.10 -16.70 -1.43
N ASP A 156 -14.25 -17.29 -1.09
CA ASP A 156 -15.31 -16.53 -0.40
C ASP A 156 -14.92 -16.12 1.02
N THR A 157 -14.39 -17.06 1.82
CA THR A 157 -13.98 -16.78 3.20
C THR A 157 -12.78 -15.84 3.25
N VAL A 158 -11.78 -16.07 2.38
CA VAL A 158 -10.57 -15.27 2.31
C VAL A 158 -10.87 -13.87 1.77
N THR A 159 -11.69 -13.75 0.71
CA THR A 159 -12.14 -12.45 0.17
C THR A 159 -12.92 -11.67 1.22
N THR A 160 -13.85 -12.30 1.94
CA THR A 160 -14.65 -11.62 2.97
C THR A 160 -13.78 -11.09 4.09
N ARG A 161 -12.81 -11.90 4.58
CA ARG A 161 -11.85 -11.46 5.59
C ARG A 161 -10.98 -10.30 5.09
N ILE A 162 -10.40 -10.42 3.90
CA ILE A 162 -9.52 -9.41 3.30
C ILE A 162 -10.26 -8.09 3.08
N THR A 163 -11.44 -8.14 2.46
CA THR A 163 -12.25 -6.95 2.18
C THR A 163 -12.77 -6.29 3.46
N GLY A 164 -13.14 -7.08 4.47
CA GLY A 164 -13.50 -6.57 5.80
C GLY A 164 -12.36 -5.76 6.41
N ARG A 165 -11.15 -6.34 6.47
CA ARG A 165 -9.96 -5.64 7.00
C ARG A 165 -9.58 -4.39 6.20
N LEU A 166 -9.63 -4.44 4.87
CA LEU A 166 -9.39 -3.26 4.04
C LEU A 166 -10.42 -2.16 4.29
N THR A 167 -11.69 -2.52 4.46
CA THR A 167 -12.76 -1.55 4.76
C THR A 167 -12.54 -0.91 6.13
N GLU A 168 -12.11 -1.67 7.15
CA GLU A 168 -11.71 -1.13 8.45
C GLU A 168 -10.54 -0.13 8.32
N ILE A 169 -9.51 -0.48 7.54
CA ILE A 169 -8.37 0.41 7.27
C ILE A 169 -8.83 1.70 6.57
N ILE A 170 -9.68 1.59 5.54
CA ILE A 170 -10.23 2.76 4.83
C ILE A 170 -11.05 3.64 5.78
N GLY A 171 -11.89 3.04 6.63
CA GLY A 171 -12.68 3.77 7.61
C GLY A 171 -11.82 4.53 8.61
N LEU A 172 -10.76 3.89 9.12
CA LEU A 172 -9.79 4.53 10.01
C LEU A 172 -9.01 5.64 9.31
N GLN A 173 -8.52 5.41 8.09
CA GLN A 173 -7.83 6.44 7.29
C GLN A 173 -8.75 7.64 7.04
N ALA A 174 -10.01 7.41 6.67
CA ALA A 174 -10.99 8.48 6.47
C ALA A 174 -11.24 9.29 7.76
N ALA A 175 -11.39 8.62 8.90
CA ALA A 175 -11.55 9.28 10.19
C ALA A 175 -10.32 10.13 10.55
N LEU A 176 -9.12 9.59 10.39
CA LEU A 176 -7.86 10.30 10.65
C LEU A 176 -7.69 11.51 9.73
N SER A 177 -8.00 11.36 8.44
CA SER A 177 -7.95 12.46 7.48
C SER A 177 -8.95 13.56 7.84
N LEU A 178 -10.16 13.20 8.25
CA LEU A 178 -11.17 14.16 8.70
C LEU A 178 -10.72 14.90 9.96
N ILE A 179 -10.18 14.19 10.97
CA ILE A 179 -9.65 14.78 12.20
C ILE A 179 -8.51 15.74 11.86
N ALA A 180 -7.54 15.31 11.06
CA ALA A 180 -6.38 16.10 10.71
C ALA A 180 -6.77 17.38 9.93
N VAL A 181 -7.72 17.29 9.00
CA VAL A 181 -8.27 18.44 8.29
C VAL A 181 -9.06 19.37 9.22
N SER A 182 -9.82 18.83 10.18
CA SER A 182 -10.60 19.63 11.13
C SER A 182 -9.73 20.46 12.07
N GLN A 183 -8.50 20.01 12.32
CA GLN A 183 -7.51 20.75 13.09
C GLN A 183 -6.83 21.87 12.28
N GLY A 184 -7.17 22.02 10.99
CA GLY A 184 -6.68 23.09 10.14
C GLY A 184 -5.85 22.60 8.95
N ILE A 185 -5.90 23.37 7.88
CA ILE A 185 -5.09 23.19 6.67
C ILE A 185 -4.29 24.48 6.49
N GLY A 186 -2.97 24.42 6.67
CA GLY A 186 -2.10 25.58 6.53
C GLY A 186 -0.62 25.20 6.62
N PRO A 187 0.32 26.09 6.25
CA PRO A 187 1.75 25.80 6.22
C PRO A 187 2.28 25.26 7.55
N ASP A 188 1.78 25.77 8.68
CA ASP A 188 2.18 25.35 10.02
C ASP A 188 1.75 23.92 10.34
N GLU A 189 0.73 23.42 9.64
CA GLU A 189 0.13 22.10 9.85
C GLU A 189 0.72 21.02 8.96
N PHE A 190 1.57 21.39 7.99
CA PHE A 190 2.16 20.45 7.03
C PHE A 190 2.79 19.24 7.72
N PHE A 191 3.56 19.47 8.78
CA PHE A 191 4.26 18.39 9.48
C PHE A 191 3.30 17.45 10.22
N ARG A 192 2.23 17.99 10.80
CA ARG A 192 1.18 17.17 11.41
C ARG A 192 0.49 16.29 10.37
N LEU A 193 0.09 16.89 9.25
CA LEU A 193 -0.54 16.20 8.13
C LEU A 193 0.38 15.12 7.54
N ALA A 194 1.67 15.43 7.34
CA ALA A 194 2.66 14.47 6.86
C ALA A 194 2.83 13.29 7.83
N ALA A 195 2.79 13.54 9.15
CA ALA A 195 2.87 12.48 10.15
C ALA A 195 1.61 11.59 10.13
N THR A 196 0.41 12.18 10.02
CA THR A 196 -0.84 11.43 9.83
C THR A 196 -0.77 10.56 8.57
N TYR A 197 -0.29 11.13 7.47
CA TYR A 197 -0.10 10.41 6.21
C TYR A 197 0.85 9.22 6.36
N LEU A 198 2.00 9.39 7.01
CA LEU A 198 2.96 8.30 7.24
C LEU A 198 2.34 7.15 8.05
N PHE A 199 1.55 7.48 9.08
CA PHE A 199 0.80 6.47 9.83
C PHE A 199 -0.20 5.75 8.93
N GLN A 200 -1.03 6.47 8.17
CA GLN A 200 -2.00 5.87 7.26
C GLN A 200 -1.36 4.98 6.19
N LEU A 201 -0.22 5.41 5.64
CA LEU A 201 0.57 4.65 4.67
C LEU A 201 1.12 3.36 5.29
N SER A 202 1.63 3.44 6.53
CA SER A 202 2.15 2.27 7.23
C SER A 202 1.07 1.20 7.44
N LEU A 203 -0.17 1.59 7.74
CA LEU A 203 -1.29 0.65 7.95
C LEU A 203 -1.54 -0.19 6.69
N ILE A 204 -1.71 0.47 5.55
CA ILE A 204 -2.08 -0.22 4.30
C ILE A 204 -0.92 -1.05 3.74
N MET A 205 0.32 -0.56 3.87
CA MET A 205 1.50 -1.28 3.39
C MET A 205 1.83 -2.48 4.29
N ALA A 206 1.75 -2.31 5.62
CA ALA A 206 1.92 -3.42 6.56
C ALA A 206 0.85 -4.50 6.34
N TRP A 207 -0.39 -4.10 6.07
CA TRP A 207 -1.46 -5.03 5.70
C TRP A 207 -1.11 -5.82 4.43
N LEU A 208 -0.67 -5.15 3.36
CA LEU A 208 -0.32 -5.81 2.11
C LEU A 208 0.84 -6.80 2.26
N PHE A 209 1.90 -6.42 3.00
CA PHE A 209 3.03 -7.31 3.25
C PHE A 209 2.65 -8.48 4.14
N SER A 210 1.82 -8.25 5.17
CA SER A 210 1.30 -9.33 6.02
C SER A 210 0.47 -10.32 5.21
N LEU A 211 -0.33 -9.85 4.26
CA LEU A 211 -1.09 -10.69 3.35
C LEU A 211 -0.18 -11.59 2.50
N GLY A 212 0.90 -11.03 1.95
CA GLY A 212 1.87 -11.81 1.19
C GLY A 212 2.61 -12.86 2.06
N VAL A 213 2.97 -12.50 3.29
CA VAL A 213 3.74 -13.39 4.17
C VAL A 213 2.88 -14.48 4.80
N PHE A 214 1.75 -14.13 5.40
CA PHE A 214 0.94 -15.10 6.16
C PHE A 214 -0.08 -15.83 5.28
N ASP A 215 -0.84 -15.12 4.46
CA ASP A 215 -1.91 -15.73 3.67
C ASP A 215 -1.38 -16.44 2.43
N VAL A 216 -0.41 -15.86 1.72
CA VAL A 216 0.19 -16.48 0.52
C VAL A 216 1.36 -17.39 0.85
N GLY A 217 2.27 -16.96 1.72
CA GLY A 217 3.39 -17.78 2.18
C GLY A 217 2.97 -19.01 2.99
N GLY A 218 1.70 -19.09 3.43
CA GLY A 218 1.17 -20.21 4.20
C GLY A 218 1.76 -20.31 5.61
N ILE A 219 2.40 -19.24 6.09
CA ILE A 219 3.00 -19.19 7.41
C ILE A 219 1.88 -19.13 8.45
N ASP A 220 1.79 -20.16 9.28
CA ASP A 220 0.91 -20.14 10.44
C ASP A 220 1.36 -19.04 11.42
N PRO A 221 0.57 -17.99 11.66
CA PRO A 221 0.93 -16.90 12.55
C PRO A 221 1.21 -17.37 13.98
N HIS A 222 0.49 -18.40 14.44
CA HIS A 222 0.68 -18.94 15.78
C HIS A 222 2.02 -19.67 15.88
N LEU A 223 2.40 -20.46 14.87
CA LEU A 223 3.70 -21.13 14.85
C LEU A 223 4.86 -20.14 14.65
N ALA A 224 4.68 -19.11 13.82
CA ALA A 224 5.67 -18.05 13.65
C ALA A 224 5.98 -17.33 14.98
N VAL A 225 4.94 -17.01 15.76
CA VAL A 225 5.09 -16.32 17.04
C VAL A 225 5.62 -17.25 18.14
N THR A 226 5.13 -18.49 18.22
CA THR A 226 5.46 -19.39 19.34
C THR A 226 6.72 -20.21 19.13
N LYS A 227 7.11 -20.49 17.89
CA LYS A 227 8.26 -21.35 17.56
C LYS A 227 9.35 -20.65 16.77
N LEU A 228 9.14 -19.40 16.32
CA LEU A 228 10.08 -18.65 15.48
C LEU A 228 10.58 -19.46 14.26
N SER A 229 9.75 -20.37 13.76
CA SER A 229 10.08 -21.24 12.63
C SER A 229 9.87 -20.50 11.31
N LEU A 230 10.64 -19.43 11.11
CA LEU A 230 10.64 -18.63 9.90
C LEU A 230 11.95 -18.88 9.15
N SER A 231 11.86 -18.96 7.83
CA SER A 231 13.05 -18.83 6.99
C SER A 231 13.67 -17.43 7.16
N LEU A 232 14.93 -17.29 6.77
CA LEU A 232 15.64 -16.00 6.83
C LEU A 232 14.88 -14.89 6.07
N VAL A 233 14.29 -15.21 4.92
CA VAL A 233 13.59 -14.25 4.06
C VAL A 233 12.27 -13.82 4.67
N GLU A 234 11.50 -14.76 5.25
CA GLU A 234 10.24 -14.46 5.95
C GLU A 234 10.50 -13.63 7.21
N GLY A 235 11.54 -13.99 7.98
CA GLY A 235 11.98 -13.21 9.14
C GLY A 235 12.39 -11.79 8.76
N ALA A 236 13.10 -11.62 7.64
CA ALA A 236 13.45 -10.29 7.12
C ALA A 236 12.22 -9.50 6.66
N ALA A 237 11.26 -10.13 5.97
CA ALA A 237 10.01 -9.49 5.57
C ALA A 237 9.22 -8.98 6.78
N LEU A 238 9.10 -9.80 7.83
CA LEU A 238 8.44 -9.41 9.08
C LEU A 238 9.22 -8.35 9.85
N PHE A 239 10.55 -8.39 9.84
CA PHE A 239 11.37 -7.35 10.44
C PHE A 239 11.13 -5.99 9.79
N PHE A 240 11.22 -5.90 8.46
CA PHE A 240 10.97 -4.64 7.75
C PHE A 240 9.53 -4.16 7.93
N THR A 241 8.56 -5.07 7.91
CA THR A 241 7.15 -4.76 8.17
C THR A 241 6.94 -4.28 9.61
N GLY A 242 7.61 -4.88 10.59
CA GLY A 242 7.58 -4.44 11.99
C GLY A 242 8.17 -3.06 12.17
N VAL A 243 9.32 -2.77 11.55
CA VAL A 243 9.92 -1.42 11.55
C VAL A 243 8.98 -0.40 10.89
N LEU A 244 8.30 -0.78 9.80
CA LEU A 244 7.29 0.07 9.15
C LEU A 244 6.15 0.42 10.10
N VAL A 245 5.62 -0.58 10.82
CA VAL A 245 4.55 -0.38 11.81
C VAL A 245 5.02 0.52 12.96
N LEU A 246 6.23 0.29 13.48
CA LEU A 246 6.81 1.14 14.54
C LEU A 246 7.03 2.57 14.07
N ALA A 247 7.50 2.78 12.85
CA ALA A 247 7.64 4.10 12.25
C ALA A 247 6.28 4.80 12.10
N GLY A 248 5.26 4.05 11.68
CA GLY A 248 3.87 4.50 11.61
C GLY A 248 3.34 4.95 12.97
N PHE A 249 3.50 4.15 14.02
CA PHE A 249 3.10 4.53 15.38
C PHE A 249 3.88 5.77 15.87
N GLY A 250 5.18 5.84 15.58
CA GLY A 250 5.98 7.03 15.85
C GLY A 250 5.40 8.27 15.17
N ALA A 251 4.93 8.15 13.93
CA ALA A 251 4.31 9.23 13.19
C ALA A 251 2.95 9.62 13.79
N TYR A 252 2.13 8.66 14.22
CA TYR A 252 0.88 8.93 14.93
C TYR A 252 1.10 9.74 16.22
N PHE A 253 2.07 9.37 17.06
CA PHE A 253 2.36 10.15 18.27
C PHE A 253 2.90 11.54 17.98
N LEU A 254 3.55 11.75 16.83
CA LEU A 254 3.95 13.07 16.39
C LEU A 254 2.76 13.88 15.85
N SER A 255 1.81 13.26 15.14
CA SER A 255 0.63 13.97 14.64
C SER A 255 -0.27 14.51 15.76
N GLU A 256 -0.27 13.88 16.93
CA GLU A 256 -1.01 14.38 18.10
C GLU A 256 -0.35 15.59 18.79
N ARG A 257 0.86 15.99 18.38
CA ARG A 257 1.53 17.18 18.94
C ARG A 257 1.05 18.44 18.23
N SER A 258 0.88 19.51 19.00
CA SER A 258 0.57 20.85 18.45
C SER A 258 1.66 21.38 17.52
N GLN A 259 2.93 21.06 17.82
CA GLN A 259 4.09 21.41 17.01
C GLN A 259 4.99 20.19 16.84
N PRO A 260 4.73 19.34 15.85
CA PRO A 260 5.54 18.16 15.62
C PRO A 260 6.96 18.52 15.17
N ASP A 261 7.96 17.78 15.67
CA ASP A 261 9.34 17.98 15.28
C ASP A 261 9.56 17.58 13.82
N ARG A 262 9.83 18.59 12.97
CA ARG A 262 10.17 18.43 11.56
C ARG A 262 11.27 17.39 11.32
N ARG A 263 12.34 17.38 12.14
CA ARG A 263 13.46 16.46 11.96
C ARG A 263 13.04 15.02 12.26
N ALA A 264 12.18 14.83 13.26
CA ALA A 264 11.64 13.52 13.59
C ALA A 264 10.77 12.98 12.44
N ILE A 265 9.89 13.79 11.86
CA ILE A 265 9.04 13.38 10.73
C ILE A 265 9.87 13.01 9.50
N VAL A 266 10.88 13.83 9.17
CA VAL A 266 11.78 13.52 8.04
C VAL A 266 12.52 12.20 8.25
N ARG A 267 12.98 11.91 9.48
CA ARG A 267 13.58 10.61 9.81
C ARG A 267 12.59 9.46 9.64
N LEU A 268 11.36 9.62 10.14
CA LEU A 268 10.32 8.61 9.97
C LEU A 268 9.99 8.37 8.50
N PHE A 269 9.94 9.41 7.68
CA PHE A 269 9.76 9.27 6.23
C PHE A 269 10.84 8.37 5.59
N TYR A 270 12.11 8.58 5.94
CA TYR A 270 13.19 7.72 5.45
C TYR A 270 13.08 6.28 5.96
N ILE A 271 12.77 6.09 7.25
CA ILE A 271 12.56 4.76 7.83
C ILE A 271 11.41 4.05 7.10
N THR A 272 10.27 4.71 6.92
CA THR A 272 9.12 4.20 6.17
C THR A 272 9.51 3.80 4.75
N THR A 273 10.25 4.63 4.04
CA THR A 273 10.68 4.36 2.65
C THR A 273 11.59 3.13 2.57
N VAL A 274 12.60 3.06 3.45
CA VAL A 274 13.52 1.92 3.54
C VAL A 274 12.78 0.64 3.92
N SER A 275 11.88 0.71 4.91
CA SER A 275 11.07 -0.41 5.35
C SER A 275 10.11 -0.91 4.28
N ILE A 276 9.45 -0.01 3.53
CA ILE A 276 8.60 -0.39 2.40
C ILE A 276 9.42 -1.11 1.34
N THR A 277 10.60 -0.61 1.00
CA THR A 277 11.46 -1.21 -0.03
C THR A 277 11.99 -2.57 0.42
N GLY A 278 12.47 -2.67 1.66
CA GLY A 278 12.96 -3.92 2.24
C GLY A 278 11.87 -4.97 2.37
N ALA A 279 10.70 -4.57 2.91
CA ALA A 279 9.54 -5.46 3.03
C ALA A 279 9.06 -5.93 1.64
N TYR A 280 8.99 -5.03 0.66
CA TYR A 280 8.68 -5.41 -0.72
C TYR A 280 9.64 -6.47 -1.25
N CYS A 281 10.96 -6.23 -1.19
CA CYS A 281 11.96 -7.17 -1.72
C CYS A 281 11.87 -8.55 -1.04
N CYS A 282 11.65 -8.60 0.27
CA CYS A 282 11.54 -9.85 1.01
C CYS A 282 10.20 -10.54 0.74
N THR A 283 9.07 -9.83 0.82
CA THR A 283 7.73 -10.39 0.55
C THR A 283 7.62 -10.88 -0.90
N ALA A 284 8.16 -10.14 -1.87
CA ALA A 284 8.25 -10.56 -3.26
C ALA A 284 8.93 -11.93 -3.41
N ARG A 285 9.96 -12.20 -2.59
CA ARG A 285 10.67 -13.47 -2.57
C ARG A 285 9.97 -14.57 -1.78
N VAL A 286 9.12 -14.22 -0.82
CA VAL A 286 8.25 -15.19 -0.11
C VAL A 286 7.18 -15.72 -1.06
N VAL A 287 6.60 -14.86 -1.89
CA VAL A 287 5.50 -15.24 -2.79
C VAL A 287 5.94 -15.80 -4.15
N TRP A 288 7.24 -15.83 -4.46
CA TRP A 288 7.83 -16.30 -5.73
C TRP A 288 9.05 -17.21 -5.51
#